data_AF-A0AA43JMQ9-F1
#
_entry.id   AF-A0AA43JMQ9-F1
#
_cell.length_a   1.000
_cell.length_b   1.000
_cell.length_c   1.000
_cell.angle_alpha   90.00
_cell.angle_beta   90.00
_cell.angle_gamma   90.00
#
_symmetry.space_group_name_H-M   'P 1'
#
loop_
_entity.id
_entity.type
_entity.pdbx_description
1 polymer ?
#
loop_
_entity_poly.entity_id
_entity_poly.type
_entity_poly.pdbx_seq_one_letter_code
_entity_poly.pdbx_strand_id
1 'polypeptide(L)'
;ADEGWKLLPCYRFDTHTGGWRHREAPENPAMALSEISYESGTMTYPERRRTADSAALDDYLHEARILLDRALDEAPCEPEPGLEFEAEALRWFPVASEIRPRPIGS
;
A
#
# COMPACT_ATOMS: atom_id res chain seq x y z
N ALA A 1 7.91 -4.14 15.76
CA ALA A 1 7.75 -3.69 14.36
C ALA A 1 6.60 -2.70 14.38
N ASP A 2 6.92 -1.42 14.61
CA ASP A 2 5.97 -0.47 15.25
C ASP A 2 5.80 0.84 14.46
N GLU A 3 6.51 0.98 13.33
CA GLU A 3 6.56 2.21 12.54
C GLU A 3 5.72 2.14 11.26
N GLY A 4 5.06 1.01 10.96
CA GLY A 4 4.32 0.82 9.71
C GLY A 4 3.20 1.84 9.47
N TRP A 5 2.64 2.41 10.54
CA TRP A 5 1.62 3.48 10.46
C TRP A 5 2.12 4.74 9.72
N LYS A 6 3.45 4.98 9.67
CA LYS A 6 4.04 6.11 8.93
C LYS A 6 3.76 6.06 7.42
N LEU A 7 3.48 4.87 6.88
CA LEU A 7 3.19 4.68 5.46
C LEU A 7 1.73 4.94 5.10
N LEU A 8 0.81 5.05 6.07
CA LEU A 8 -0.62 5.25 5.81
C LEU A 8 -0.91 6.40 4.83
N PRO A 9 -0.24 7.56 4.90
CA PRO A 9 -0.45 8.64 3.94
C PRO A 9 -0.14 8.29 2.48
N CYS A 10 0.72 7.30 2.23
CA CYS A 10 1.03 6.80 0.88
C CYS A 10 -0.08 5.90 0.31
N TYR A 11 -1.08 5.54 1.11
CA TYR A 11 -2.22 4.72 0.71
C TYR A 11 -3.51 5.52 0.74
N ARG A 12 -4.49 5.03 -0.01
CA ARG A 12 -5.88 5.45 0.01
C ARG A 12 -6.75 4.25 0.36
N PHE A 13 -7.81 4.48 1.14
CA PHE A 13 -8.81 3.45 1.40
C PHE A 13 -9.81 3.37 0.24
N ASP A 14 -10.05 2.15 -0.25
CA ASP A 14 -11.06 1.85 -1.27
C ASP A 14 -12.30 1.26 -0.60
N THR A 15 -13.36 2.06 -0.54
CA THR A 15 -14.64 1.68 0.09
C THR A 15 -15.37 0.57 -0.64
N HIS A 16 -15.15 0.41 -1.95
CA HIS A 16 -15.82 -0.62 -2.75
C HIS A 16 -15.21 -2.00 -2.49
N THR A 17 -13.90 -2.06 -2.28
CA THR A 17 -13.18 -3.32 -2.04
C THR A 17 -12.87 -3.58 -0.56
N GLY A 18 -12.95 -2.56 0.30
CA GLY A 18 -12.53 -2.61 1.70
C GLY A 18 -11.01 -2.70 1.88
N GLY A 19 -10.24 -2.44 0.81
CA GLY A 19 -8.78 -2.57 0.78
C GLY A 19 -8.06 -1.23 0.82
N TRP A 20 -6.77 -1.28 1.11
CA TRP A 20 -5.86 -0.15 0.95
C TRP A 20 -5.10 -0.27 -0.36
N ARG A 21 -5.06 0.81 -1.15
CA ARG A 21 -4.29 0.89 -2.39
C ARG A 21 -3.23 1.97 -2.26
N HIS A 22 -1.98 1.64 -2.62
CA HIS A 22 -0.91 2.64 -2.69
C HIS A 22 -1.28 3.68 -3.75
N ARG A 23 -1.05 4.97 -3.48
CA ARG A 23 -1.41 6.06 -4.42
C ARG A 23 -0.66 5.94 -5.74
N GLU A 24 0.58 5.48 -5.69
CA GLU A 24 1.41 5.23 -6.87
C GLU A 24 1.30 3.78 -7.37
N ALA A 25 0.31 3.01 -6.90
CA ALA A 25 0.12 1.64 -7.38
C ALA A 25 -0.15 1.67 -8.89
N PRO A 26 0.57 0.87 -9.70
CA PRO A 26 0.32 0.80 -11.13
C PRO A 26 -1.13 0.39 -11.40
N GLU A 27 -1.70 0.90 -12.49
CA GLU A 27 -3.08 0.57 -12.89
C GLU A 27 -3.22 -0.93 -13.19
N ASN A 28 -2.18 -1.53 -13.78
CA ASN A 28 -2.13 -2.95 -14.10
C ASN A 28 -1.33 -3.71 -13.04
N PRO A 29 -1.93 -4.63 -12.27
CA PRO A 29 -1.22 -5.41 -11.26
C PRO A 29 -0.13 -6.28 -11.91
N ALA A 30 0.93 -6.58 -11.14
CA ALA A 30 2.06 -7.40 -11.59
C ALA A 30 1.67 -8.84 -11.99
N MET A 31 0.48 -9.29 -11.58
CA MET A 31 -0.13 -10.55 -11.98
C MET A 31 -1.65 -10.39 -12.06
N ALA A 32 -2.25 -10.83 -13.16
CA ALA A 32 -3.71 -10.95 -13.30
C ALA A 32 -4.12 -12.42 -13.31
N LEU A 33 -5.31 -12.75 -12.77
CA LEU A 33 -5.83 -14.12 -12.80
C LEU A 33 -5.97 -14.67 -14.23
N SER A 34 -6.18 -13.81 -15.22
CA SER A 34 -6.23 -14.16 -16.64
C SER A 34 -4.90 -14.64 -17.21
N GLU A 35 -3.79 -14.44 -16.51
CA GLU A 35 -2.46 -14.95 -16.90
C GLU A 35 -2.22 -16.38 -16.41
N ILE A 36 -3.15 -16.97 -15.66
CA ILE A 36 -3.06 -18.34 -15.15
C ILE A 36 -3.77 -19.28 -16.12
N SER A 37 -3.06 -20.29 -16.62
CA SER A 37 -3.62 -21.34 -17.47
C SER A 37 -3.45 -22.72 -16.85
N TYR A 38 -4.43 -23.59 -17.08
CA TYR A 38 -4.43 -25.01 -16.70
C TYR A 38 -4.47 -25.94 -17.92
N GLU A 39 -4.27 -25.42 -19.14
CA GLU A 39 -4.38 -26.20 -20.38
C GLU A 39 -3.40 -27.38 -20.43
N SER A 40 -2.24 -27.27 -19.78
CA SER A 40 -1.24 -28.34 -19.69
C SER A 40 -1.58 -29.42 -18.65
N GLY A 41 -2.71 -29.31 -17.94
CA GLY A 41 -3.04 -30.14 -16.78
C GLY A 41 -2.28 -29.76 -15.49
N THR A 42 -1.49 -28.68 -15.53
CA THR A 42 -0.78 -28.09 -14.40
C THR A 42 -0.98 -26.58 -14.40
N MET A 43 -0.83 -25.92 -13.25
CA MET A 43 -0.92 -24.46 -13.16
C MET A 43 0.30 -23.83 -13.84
N THR A 44 0.05 -23.04 -14.89
CA THR A 44 1.08 -22.29 -15.62
C THR A 44 0.81 -20.80 -15.50
N TYR A 45 1.86 -20.02 -15.31
CA TYR A 45 1.81 -18.56 -15.22
C TYR A 45 3.20 -17.99 -15.56
N PRO A 46 3.29 -16.71 -15.94
CA PRO A 46 4.58 -16.07 -16.21
C PRO A 46 5.48 -16.09 -14.97
N GLU A 47 6.64 -16.74 -15.04
CA GLU A 47 7.58 -16.78 -13.93
C GLU A 47 8.26 -15.42 -13.76
N ARG A 48 7.77 -14.64 -12.79
CA ARG A 48 8.29 -13.29 -12.45
C ARG A 48 8.82 -13.20 -11.02
N ARG A 49 8.99 -14.33 -10.32
CA ARG A 49 9.49 -14.35 -8.94
C ARG A 49 10.95 -13.92 -8.90
N ARG A 50 11.21 -12.76 -8.29
CA ARG A 50 12.55 -12.35 -7.86
C ARG A 50 12.70 -12.69 -6.39
N THR A 51 13.42 -13.76 -6.10
CA THR A 51 13.86 -14.07 -4.73
C THR A 51 15.29 -13.58 -4.59
N ALA A 52 15.55 -12.80 -3.54
CA ALA A 52 16.91 -12.40 -3.19
C ALA A 52 17.56 -13.46 -2.28
N ASP A 53 18.88 -13.44 -2.18
CA ASP A 53 19.58 -14.23 -1.17
C ASP A 53 19.19 -13.75 0.23
N SER A 54 19.12 -14.67 1.18
CA SER A 54 19.00 -14.39 2.61
C SER A 54 20.00 -13.35 3.13
N ALA A 55 21.21 -13.29 2.56
CA ALA A 55 22.22 -12.29 2.91
C ALA A 55 21.78 -10.84 2.64
N ALA A 56 20.81 -10.62 1.74
CA ALA A 56 20.28 -9.29 1.41
C ALA A 56 19.24 -8.79 2.43
N LEU A 57 18.83 -9.62 3.39
CA LEU A 57 17.78 -9.25 4.36
C LEU A 57 18.15 -8.00 5.16
N ASP A 58 19.39 -7.91 5.64
CA ASP A 58 19.83 -6.77 6.44
C ASP A 58 19.81 -5.46 5.63
N ASP A 59 20.19 -5.52 4.35
CA ASP A 59 20.11 -4.39 3.42
C ASP A 59 18.66 -3.96 3.21
N TYR A 60 17.74 -4.90 3.01
CA TYR A 60 16.31 -4.58 2.89
C TYR A 60 15.72 -3.97 4.16
N LEU A 61 16.13 -4.44 5.34
CA LEU A 61 15.69 -3.86 6.61
C LEU A 61 16.24 -2.44 6.80
N HIS A 62 17.49 -2.19 6.37
CA HIS A 62 18.08 -0.86 6.37
C HIS A 62 17.33 0.08 5.42
N GLU A 63 17.08 -0.34 4.17
CA GLU A 63 16.29 0.43 3.20
C GLU A 63 14.88 0.72 3.72
N ALA A 64 14.20 -0.29 4.28
CA ALA A 64 12.88 -0.12 4.87
C ALA A 64 12.86 0.92 5.98
N ARG A 65 13.91 0.98 6.83
CA ARG A 65 14.03 2.02 7.86
C ARG A 65 14.13 3.41 7.24
N ILE A 66 14.96 3.58 6.21
CA ILE A 66 15.11 4.85 5.49
C ILE A 66 13.77 5.31 4.90
N LEU A 67 13.02 4.39 4.28
CA LEU A 67 11.70 4.67 3.72
C LEU A 67 10.72 5.11 4.81
N LEU A 68 10.70 4.42 5.95
CA LEU A 68 9.82 4.77 7.07
C LEU A 68 10.15 6.14 7.66
N ASP A 69 11.42 6.51 7.76
CA ASP A 69 11.84 7.82 8.29
C ASP A 69 11.41 8.99 7.40
N ARG A 70 11.29 8.77 6.08
CA ARG A 70 10.91 9.81 5.12
C ARG A 70 9.42 9.83 4.79
N ALA A 71 8.71 8.74 5.08
CA ALA A 71 7.33 8.52 4.62
C ALA A 71 6.37 9.67 4.95
N LEU A 72 6.42 10.22 6.17
CA LEU A 72 5.52 11.31 6.58
C LEU A 72 5.82 12.64 5.89
N ASP A 73 7.09 12.88 5.56
CA ASP A 73 7.53 14.12 4.90
C ASP A 73 7.24 14.08 3.40
N GLU A 74 7.51 12.93 2.77
CA GLU A 74 7.43 12.75 1.32
C GLU A 74 6.05 12.28 0.83
N ALA A 75 5.16 11.83 1.73
CA ALA A 75 3.85 11.34 1.34
C ALA A 75 3.03 12.39 0.55
N PRO A 76 2.21 11.95 -0.42
CA PRO A 76 1.26 12.84 -1.07
C PRO A 76 0.27 13.47 -0.07
N CYS A 77 -0.01 14.77 -0.24
CA CYS A 77 -0.99 15.51 0.56
C CYS A 77 -2.32 15.63 -0.20
N GLU A 78 -2.83 14.53 -0.73
CA GLU A 78 -4.11 14.52 -1.43
C GLU A 78 -5.27 14.28 -0.45
N PRO A 79 -6.41 14.95 -0.63
CA PRO A 79 -7.58 14.72 0.22
C PRO A 79 -8.14 13.31 0.00
N GLU A 80 -8.33 12.56 1.08
CA GLU A 80 -9.07 11.31 1.03
C GLU A 80 -10.56 11.60 0.76
N PRO A 81 -11.23 10.85 -0.14
CA PRO A 81 -12.68 10.91 -0.23
C PRO A 81 -13.26 10.48 1.12
N GLY A 82 -14.18 11.30 1.65
CA GLY A 82 -14.86 10.97 2.91
C GLY A 82 -15.60 9.64 2.82
N LEU A 83 -15.62 8.89 3.92
CA LEU A 83 -16.44 7.69 4.03
C LEU A 83 -17.92 8.07 4.17
N GLU A 84 -18.80 7.20 3.67
CA GLU A 84 -20.23 7.30 3.98
C GLU A 84 -20.46 7.14 5.49
N PHE A 85 -21.52 7.75 6.02
CA PHE A 85 -21.77 7.82 7.47
C PHE A 85 -21.78 6.45 8.17
N GLU A 86 -22.40 5.45 7.53
CA GLU A 86 -22.46 4.08 8.09
C GLU A 86 -21.09 3.40 8.09
N ALA A 87 -20.29 3.63 7.04
CA ALA A 87 -18.93 3.11 6.95
C ALA A 87 -18.00 3.79 7.97
N GLU A 88 -18.14 5.11 8.15
CA GLU A 88 -17.41 5.88 9.15
C GLU A 88 -17.72 5.39 10.57
N ALA A 89 -18.98 5.09 10.87
CA ALA A 89 -19.40 4.57 12.18
C ALA A 89 -18.80 3.18 12.52
N LEU A 90 -18.35 2.43 11.51
CA LEU A 90 -17.75 1.10 11.67
C LEU A 90 -16.21 1.13 11.54
N ARG A 91 -15.60 2.31 11.41
CA ARG A 91 -14.16 2.44 11.18
C ARG A 91 -13.37 2.16 12.46
N TRP A 92 -12.53 1.13 12.42
CA TRP A 92 -11.64 0.74 13.52
C TRP A 92 -10.17 1.09 13.27
N PHE A 93 -9.89 1.86 12.22
CA PHE A 93 -8.54 2.21 11.77
C PHE A 93 -8.39 3.73 11.53
N PRO A 94 -7.17 4.27 11.63
CA PRO A 94 -6.90 5.67 11.29
C PRO A 94 -6.86 5.90 9.79
N VAL A 95 -7.26 7.09 9.34
CA VAL A 95 -7.10 7.52 7.94
C VAL A 95 -5.85 8.40 7.75
N ALA A 96 -5.34 8.49 6.53
CA ALA A 96 -4.14 9.24 6.18
C ALA A 96 -4.14 10.69 6.73
N SER A 97 -5.28 11.37 6.63
CA SER A 97 -5.46 12.76 7.08
C SER A 97 -5.40 12.93 8.60
N GLU A 98 -5.61 11.88 9.39
CA GLU A 98 -5.49 11.91 10.85
C GLU A 98 -4.03 11.79 11.31
N ILE A 99 -3.20 11.13 10.51
CA ILE A 99 -1.78 10.95 10.77
C ILE A 99 -0.98 12.17 10.29
N ARG A 100 -1.33 12.70 9.11
CA ARG A 100 -0.73 13.91 8.54
C ARG A 100 -1.83 14.92 8.20
N PRO A 101 -2.24 15.77 9.17
CA PRO A 101 -3.23 16.80 8.90
C PRO A 101 -2.68 17.84 7.90
N ARG A 102 -3.55 18.34 7.02
CA ARG A 102 -3.19 19.37 6.05
C ARG A 102 -2.65 20.61 6.78
N PRO A 103 -1.55 21.24 6.30
CA PRO A 103 -1.13 22.53 6.85
C PRO A 103 -2.26 23.56 6.67
N ILE A 104 -2.61 24.24 7.77
CA ILE A 104 -3.64 25.27 7.78
C ILE A 104 -3.02 26.55 7.19
N GLY A 105 -3.24 26.80 5.90
CA GLY A 105 -2.89 28.06 5.25
C GLY A 105 -2.26 27.91 3.87
N SER A 106 -3.01 28.30 2.84
CA SER A 106 -2.54 28.93 1.60
C SER A 106 -3.67 29.80 1.08
#